data_AF-A0AAW4BK51-F1
#
_entry.id   AF-A0AAW4BK51-F1
#
_cell.length_a   1.000
_cell.length_b   1.000
_cell.length_c   1.000
_cell.angle_alpha   90.00
_cell.angle_beta   90.00
_cell.angle_gamma   90.00
#
_symmetry.space_group_name_H-M   'P 1'
#
loop_
_entity.id
_entity.type
_entity.pdbx_description
1 polymer ?
#
loop_
_entity_poly.entity_id
_entity_poly.type
_entity_poly.pdbx_seq_one_letter_code
_entity_poly.pdbx_strand_id
1 'polypeptide(L)' 'MITKSSLMHSAKSADSYAYDNATLHIRFRTAKGEVDNVSLWIGDPYHWAEG' A
#
# COMPACT_ATOMS: atom_id res chain seq x y z
N MET A 1 1.44 -20.52 -0.99
CA MET A 1 1.03 -20.18 0.40
C MET A 1 1.68 -18.86 0.74
N ILE A 2 0.97 -17.92 1.38
CA ILE A 2 1.53 -16.59 1.72
C ILE A 2 2.00 -16.58 3.18
N THR A 3 3.26 -16.24 3.39
CA THR A 3 3.89 -16.04 4.69
C THR A 3 3.57 -14.64 5.19
N LYS A 4 2.62 -14.52 6.13
CA LYS A 4 2.12 -13.22 6.63
C LYS A 4 3.22 -12.30 7.20
N SER A 5 4.21 -12.87 7.88
CA SER A 5 5.34 -12.09 8.46
C SER A 5 6.28 -11.51 7.40
N SER A 6 6.20 -11.96 6.14
CA SER A 6 6.96 -11.40 5.03
C SER A 6 6.29 -10.19 4.38
N LEU A 7 5.04 -9.90 4.74
CA LEU A 7 4.27 -8.78 4.22
C LEU A 7 4.66 -7.51 4.99
N MET A 8 5.19 -6.53 4.28
CA MET A 8 5.68 -5.30 4.90
C MET A 8 5.24 -4.05 4.14
N HIS A 9 4.69 -3.10 4.89
CA HIS A 9 4.46 -1.72 4.49
C HIS A 9 4.40 -0.83 5.73
N SER A 10 4.85 0.41 5.59
CA SER A 10 4.63 1.47 6.56
C SER A 10 4.15 2.72 5.84
N ALA A 11 3.17 3.42 6.42
CA ALA A 11 2.63 4.66 5.86
C ALA A 11 3.57 5.87 6.03
N LYS A 12 4.88 5.67 5.86
CA LYS A 12 5.93 6.71 5.94
C LYS A 12 7.25 6.27 5.28
N SER A 13 8.18 7.21 5.20
CA SER A 13 9.57 6.98 4.79
C SER A 13 9.66 6.30 3.41
N ALA A 14 10.47 5.25 3.26
CA ALA A 14 10.72 4.62 1.97
C ALA A 14 9.51 3.84 1.41
N ASP A 15 8.55 3.47 2.26
CA ASP A 15 7.40 2.65 1.87
C ASP A 15 6.19 3.52 1.44
N SER A 16 6.14 4.79 1.87
CA SER A 16 5.09 5.75 1.48
C SER A 16 5.62 7.18 1.55
N TYR A 17 5.68 7.85 0.40
CA TYR A 17 6.21 9.21 0.29
C TYR A 17 5.62 9.96 -0.91
N ALA A 18 5.56 11.29 -0.81
CA ALA A 18 5.19 12.16 -1.92
C ALA A 18 6.28 12.11 -3.00
N TYR A 19 5.91 11.76 -4.23
CA TYR A 19 6.80 11.85 -5.38
C TYR A 19 6.85 13.29 -5.91
N ASP A 20 5.66 13.90 -6.01
CA ASP A 20 5.45 15.29 -6.35
C ASP A 20 4.22 15.83 -5.60
N ASN A 21 3.76 17.04 -5.97
CA ASN A 21 2.66 17.74 -5.29
C ASN A 21 1.29 17.06 -5.42
N ALA A 22 1.10 16.14 -6.37
CA ALA A 22 -0.17 15.47 -6.65
C ALA A 22 -0.07 13.94 -6.65
N THR A 23 1.15 13.38 -6.56
CA THR A 23 1.40 11.94 -6.69
C THR A 23 2.02 11.37 -5.42
N LEU A 24 1.35 10.37 -4.83
CA LEU A 24 1.89 9.59 -3.72
C LEU A 24 2.43 8.25 -4.22
N HIS A 25 3.67 7.92 -3.87
CA HIS A 25 4.25 6.61 -4.13
C HIS A 25 4.05 5.69 -2.93
N ILE A 26 3.48 4.51 -3.17
CA ILE A 26 3.24 3.47 -2.19
C ILE A 26 3.99 2.21 -2.61
N ARG A 27 4.71 1.60 -1.67
CA ARG A 27 5.44 0.35 -1.89
C ARG A 27 4.97 -0.72 -0.90
N PHE A 28 4.81 -1.94 -1.39
CA PHE A 28 4.46 -3.11 -0.60
C PHE A 28 5.48 -4.22 -0.89
N ARG A 29 6.01 -4.85 0.15
CA ARG A 29 7.02 -5.92 0.03
C ARG A 29 6.43 -7.25 0.47
N THR A 30 6.82 -8.31 -0.23
CA THR A 30 6.39 -9.69 0.02
C THR A 30 7.58 -10.63 -0.10
N ALA A 31 7.45 -11.86 0.41
CA ALA A 31 8.33 -12.93 0.01
C ALA A 31 8.26 -13.16 -1.51
N LYS A 32 9.41 -13.48 -2.11
CA LYS A 32 9.54 -13.70 -3.55
C LYS A 32 8.74 -14.94 -3.97
N GLY A 33 7.87 -14.79 -4.96
CA GLY A 33 7.10 -15.90 -5.55
C GLY A 33 5.90 -16.37 -4.73
N GLU A 34 5.56 -15.71 -3.62
CA GLU A 34 4.38 -16.06 -2.82
C GLU A 34 3.11 -15.28 -3.19
N VAL A 35 3.25 -14.14 -3.86
CA VAL A 35 2.14 -13.24 -4.20
C VAL A 35 2.14 -12.97 -5.70
N ASP A 36 1.03 -13.35 -6.35
CA ASP A 36 0.85 -13.20 -7.80
C ASP A 36 0.25 -11.84 -8.18
N ASN A 37 -0.55 -11.24 -7.29
CA ASN A 37 -1.19 -9.94 -7.52
C ASN A 37 -1.28 -9.12 -6.23
N VAL A 38 -1.15 -7.80 -6.38
CA VAL A 38 -1.39 -6.82 -5.32
C VAL A 38 -2.30 -5.74 -5.88
N SER A 39 -3.39 -5.47 -5.18
CA SER A 39 -4.32 -4.38 -5.49
C SER A 39 -4.30 -3.35 -4.37
N LEU A 40 -4.16 -2.06 -4.72
CA LEU A 40 -4.19 -0.96 -3.77
C LEU A 40 -5.63 -0.44 -3.66
N TRP A 41 -6.22 -0.56 -2.48
CA TRP A 41 -7.53 0.03 -2.19
C TRP A 41 -7.34 1.31 -1.38
N ILE A 42 -7.65 2.45 -2.00
CA ILE A 42 -7.43 3.80 -1.45
C ILE A 42 -8.66 4.67 -1.64
N GLY A 43 -8.77 5.70 -0.81
CA GLY A 43 -9.82 6.71 -0.87
C GLY A 43 -9.49 7.87 0.05
N ASP A 44 -10.33 8.90 0.00
CA ASP A 44 -10.25 10.03 0.92
C ASP A 44 -10.80 9.60 2.30
N PRO A 45 -10.05 9.73 3.41
CA PRO A 45 -10.52 9.43 4.77
C PRO A 45 -11.76 10.21 5.20
N TYR A 46 -12.06 11.32 4.52
CA TYR A 46 -13.21 12.18 4.78
C TYR A 46 -14.38 11.92 3.81
N HIS A 47 -14.24 10.99 2.87
CA HIS A 47 -15.31 10.56 1.98
C HIS A 47 -16.09 9.40 2.61
N TRP A 48 -17.06 9.75 3.45
CA TRP A 48 -18.00 8.79 4.04
C TRP A 48 -19.11 8.52 3.02
N ALA A 49 -19.55 7.27 2.91
CA ALA A 49 -20.76 6.96 2.14
C ALA A 49 -21.93 7.75 2.74
N GLU A 50 -22.69 8.46 1.90
CA GLU A 50 -23.95 9.05 2.35
C GLU A 50 -24.80 7.92 2.97
N GLY A 51 -25.20 8.12 4.23
CA GLY A 51 -25.98 7.13 4.99
C GLY A 51 -27.37 6.89 4.43
#